data_AF-A0AAD0YQ69-F1
#
_entry.id   AF-A0AAD0YQ69-F1
#
_cell.length_a   1.000
_cell.length_b   1.000
_cell.length_c   1.000
_cell.angle_alpha   90.00
_cell.angle_beta   90.00
_cell.angle_gamma   90.00
#
_symmetry.space_group_name_H-M   'P 1'
#
loop_
_entity.id
_entity.type
_entity.pdbx_description
1 polymer ?
#
loop_
_entity_poly.entity_id
_entity_poly.type
_entity_poly.pdbx_seq_one_letter_code
_entity_poly.pdbx_strand_id
1 'polypeptide(L)'
;MEGQKTITPVRALEIMREMSRQGIPFNFKYLSYNETEKKSDGFKSEEKIFLAQGYRRNQSNKHEVLVSFVRISGERRQFYYPLLIEFNGIKVKA
;
A
#
# COMPACT_ATOMS: atom_id res chain seq x y z
N MET A 1 -26.23 14.29 -5.45
CA MET A 1 -24.80 14.43 -5.08
C MET A 1 -24.42 13.16 -4.34
N GLU A 2 -23.83 12.18 -5.03
CA GLU A 2 -23.34 10.97 -4.36
C GLU A 2 -22.13 11.35 -3.48
N GLY A 3 -22.23 11.09 -2.18
CA GLY A 3 -21.13 11.30 -1.25
C GLY A 3 -19.91 10.50 -1.69
N GLN A 4 -18.75 11.15 -1.78
CA GLN A 4 -17.51 10.53 -2.20
C GLN A 4 -17.16 9.39 -1.21
N LYS A 5 -17.27 8.13 -1.64
CA LYS A 5 -16.95 6.97 -0.79
C LYS A 5 -15.46 7.04 -0.40
N THR A 6 -15.18 6.97 0.90
CA THR A 6 -13.82 6.97 1.45
C THR A 6 -13.60 5.72 2.30
N ILE A 7 -12.35 5.28 2.41
CA ILE A 7 -11.94 4.08 3.15
C ILE A 7 -10.84 4.43 4.15
N THR A 8 -10.75 3.76 5.30
CA THR A 8 -9.63 3.96 6.23
C THR A 8 -8.37 3.25 5.71
N PRO A 9 -7.15 3.70 6.06
CA PRO A 9 -5.92 3.03 5.64
C PRO A 9 -5.86 1.55 6.05
N VAL A 10 -6.32 1.26 7.28
CA VAL A 10 -6.37 -0.11 7.81
C VAL A 10 -7.33 -0.97 6.99
N ARG A 11 -8.54 -0.47 6.69
CA ARG A 11 -9.52 -1.22 5.91
C ARG A 11 -9.05 -1.43 4.47
N ALA A 12 -8.39 -0.44 3.87
CA ALA A 12 -7.80 -0.58 2.55
C ALA A 12 -6.73 -1.69 2.56
N LEU A 13 -5.85 -1.70 3.55
CA LEU A 13 -4.81 -2.72 3.69
C LEU A 13 -5.38 -4.15 3.88
N GLU A 14 -6.45 -4.31 4.65
CA GLU A 14 -7.15 -5.60 4.79
C GLU A 14 -7.65 -6.12 3.43
N ILE A 15 -8.31 -5.26 2.65
CA ILE A 15 -8.83 -5.63 1.32
C ILE A 15 -7.68 -5.95 0.37
N MET A 16 -6.62 -5.14 0.35
CA MET A 16 -5.42 -5.41 -0.47
C MET A 16 -4.79 -6.77 -0.15
N ARG A 17 -4.71 -7.15 1.14
CA ARG A 17 -4.21 -8.46 1.57
C ARG A 17 -5.09 -9.59 1.07
N GLU A 18 -6.41 -9.43 1.18
CA GLU A 18 -7.36 -10.43 0.71
C GLU A 18 -7.32 -10.59 -0.82
N MET A 19 -7.31 -9.49 -1.56
CA MET A 19 -7.14 -9.52 -3.03
C MET A 19 -5.83 -10.22 -3.42
N SER A 20 -4.72 -9.92 -2.73
CA SER A 20 -3.44 -10.58 -2.98
C SER A 20 -3.51 -12.09 -2.72
N ARG A 21 -4.18 -12.51 -1.65
CA ARG A 21 -4.40 -13.92 -1.30
C ARG A 21 -5.23 -14.65 -2.35
N GLN A 22 -6.18 -13.95 -2.96
CA GLN A 22 -7.02 -14.46 -4.05
C GLN A 22 -6.35 -14.36 -5.43
N GLY A 23 -5.14 -13.83 -5.52
CA GLY A 23 -4.46 -13.62 -6.80
C GLY A 23 -5.10 -12.53 -7.67
N ILE A 24 -5.82 -11.59 -7.06
CA ILE A 24 -6.45 -10.45 -7.75
C ILE A 24 -5.54 -9.23 -7.64
N PRO A 25 -5.02 -8.70 -8.76
CA PRO A 25 -4.15 -7.52 -8.73
C PRO A 25 -4.97 -6.26 -8.46
N PHE A 26 -4.33 -5.23 -7.90
CA PHE A 26 -4.97 -3.94 -7.63
C PHE A 26 -4.03 -2.76 -7.87
N ASN A 27 -4.61 -1.56 -7.83
CA ASN A 27 -3.93 -0.30 -8.04
C ASN A 27 -3.97 0.54 -6.76
N PHE A 28 -2.92 1.29 -6.48
CA PHE A 28 -2.91 2.21 -5.36
C PHE A 28 -2.01 3.42 -5.60
N LYS A 29 -2.27 4.49 -4.86
CA LYS A 29 -1.47 5.71 -4.84
C LYS A 29 -1.01 6.00 -3.42
N TYR A 30 0.25 6.39 -3.25
CA TYR A 30 0.83 6.69 -1.95
C TYR A 30 1.81 7.86 -2.03
N LEU A 31 2.09 8.51 -0.90
CA LEU A 31 3.20 9.45 -0.79
C LEU A 31 4.48 8.66 -0.49
N SER A 32 5.50 8.80 -1.34
CA SER A 32 6.79 8.15 -1.08
C SER A 32 7.52 8.82 0.08
N TYR A 33 8.23 8.02 0.87
CA TYR A 33 9.08 8.52 1.95
C TYR A 33 10.26 7.57 2.14
N ASN A 34 11.47 8.12 2.12
CA ASN A 34 12.72 7.47 2.48
C ASN A 34 13.17 8.04 3.82
N GLU A 35 13.11 7.22 4.88
CA GLU A 35 13.42 7.64 6.24
C GLU A 35 14.93 7.90 6.44
N THR A 36 15.79 7.15 5.74
CA THR A 36 17.26 7.29 5.82
C THR A 36 17.70 8.63 5.26
N GLU A 37 17.16 9.01 4.10
CA GLU A 37 17.48 10.27 3.42
C GLU A 37 16.58 11.43 3.88
N LYS A 38 15.57 11.15 4.71
CA LYS A 38 14.53 12.09 5.13
C LYS A 38 13.87 12.82 3.95
N LYS A 39 13.64 12.10 2.85
CA LYS A 39 13.18 12.66 1.58
C LYS A 39 11.89 11.99 1.11
N SER A 40 11.03 12.79 0.47
CA SER A 40 9.91 12.31 -0.34
C SER A 40 10.19 12.61 -1.80
N ASP A 41 9.93 11.65 -2.69
CA ASP A 41 9.91 11.86 -4.15
C ASP A 41 8.47 12.09 -4.65
N GLY A 42 7.60 12.58 -3.76
CA GLY A 42 6.20 12.90 -4.04
C GLY A 42 5.30 11.68 -4.15
N PHE A 43 4.15 11.88 -4.78
CA PHE A 43 3.15 10.83 -4.99
C PHE A 43 3.65 9.79 -6.00
N LYS A 44 3.42 8.52 -5.69
CA LYS A 44 3.66 7.39 -6.57
C LYS A 44 2.35 6.65 -6.79
N SER A 45 2.17 6.15 -8.02
CA SER A 45 1.06 5.30 -8.40
C SER A 45 1.61 3.94 -8.82
N GLU A 46 0.95 2.89 -8.36
CA GLU A 46 1.28 1.51 -8.69
C GLU A 46 0.05 0.84 -9.29
N GLU A 47 0.26 0.10 -10.36
CA GLU A 47 -0.80 -0.54 -11.12
C GLU A 47 -0.56 -2.04 -11.24
N LYS A 48 -1.64 -2.80 -11.11
CA LYS A 48 -1.68 -4.25 -11.23
C LYS A 48 -0.63 -4.95 -10.36
N ILE A 49 -0.60 -4.64 -9.07
CA ILE A 49 0.36 -5.21 -8.13
C ILE A 49 -0.30 -6.21 -7.18
N PHE A 50 0.53 -6.98 -6.48
CA PHE A 50 0.14 -7.82 -5.36
C PHE A 50 0.92 -7.42 -4.11
N LEU A 51 0.32 -7.53 -2.93
CA LEU A 51 1.11 -7.49 -1.70
C LEU A 51 1.96 -8.75 -1.61
N ALA A 52 3.24 -8.58 -1.29
CA ALA A 52 4.08 -9.68 -0.89
C ALA A 52 3.71 -10.09 0.54
N GLN A 53 3.89 -11.37 0.89
CA GLN A 53 3.87 -11.76 2.31
C GLN A 53 4.81 -10.84 3.09
N GLY A 54 4.24 -10.12 4.06
CA GLY A 54 4.99 -9.28 4.98
C GLY A 54 5.87 -10.13 5.90
N TYR A 55 6.85 -9.48 6.52
CA TYR A 55 7.64 -10.09 7.58
C TYR A 55 6.72 -10.60 8.69
N ARG A 56 6.99 -11.79 9.22
CA ARG A 56 6.29 -12.31 10.42
C ARG A 56 6.53 -11.32 11.58
N ARG A 57 5.55 -11.18 12.50
CA ARG A 57 5.53 -10.23 13.64
C ARG A 57 6.81 -10.18 14.49
N ASN A 58 7.67 -11.17 14.38
CA ASN A 58 8.89 -11.41 15.13
C ASN A 58 10.20 -10.95 14.45
N GLN A 59 10.15 -10.16 13.36
CA GLN A 59 11.37 -9.82 12.59
C GLN A 59 11.80 -8.33 12.54
N SER A 60 11.01 -7.35 13.02
CA SER A 60 11.42 -5.92 12.98
C SER A 60 10.50 -5.04 13.82
N ASN A 61 10.99 -3.98 14.46
CA ASN A 61 10.13 -2.99 15.15
C ASN A 61 9.26 -2.12 14.20
N LYS A 62 9.47 -2.18 12.88
CA LYS A 62 8.74 -1.40 11.85
C LYS A 62 7.74 -2.24 11.03
N HIS A 63 7.57 -3.51 11.40
CA HIS A 63 6.68 -4.46 10.73
C HIS A 63 5.21 -4.03 10.69
N GLU A 64 4.83 -3.09 11.56
CA GLU A 64 3.45 -2.62 11.66
C GLU A 64 3.06 -1.70 10.50
N VAL A 65 3.98 -0.86 9.99
CA VAL A 65 3.64 0.21 9.04
C VAL A 65 4.17 0.04 7.61
N LEU A 66 5.20 -0.78 7.42
CA LEU A 66 5.80 -0.99 6.10
C LEU A 66 5.18 -2.21 5.41
N VAL A 67 4.73 -2.03 4.18
CA VAL A 67 4.08 -3.07 3.38
C VAL A 67 4.91 -3.33 2.13
N SER A 68 5.23 -4.60 1.88
CA SER A 68 5.91 -5.03 0.66
C SER A 68 4.90 -5.38 -0.43
N PHE A 69 5.21 -5.05 -1.67
CA PHE A 69 4.43 -5.42 -2.85
C PHE A 69 5.33 -5.86 -4.00
N VAL A 70 4.74 -6.55 -4.97
CA VAL A 70 5.41 -7.06 -6.17
C VAL A 70 4.63 -6.58 -7.39
N ARG A 71 5.36 -6.02 -8.37
CA ARG A 71 4.84 -5.66 -9.69
C ARG A 71 4.75 -6.88 -10.59
N ILE A 72 3.98 -6.80 -11.67
CA ILE A 72 3.96 -7.86 -12.70
C ILE A 72 5.36 -8.17 -13.25
N SER A 73 6.23 -7.16 -13.31
CA SER A 73 7.64 -7.33 -13.72
C SER A 73 8.46 -8.22 -12.76
N GLY A 74 7.93 -8.60 -11.60
CA GLY A 74 8.65 -9.29 -10.53
C GLY A 74 9.40 -8.36 -9.59
N GLU A 75 9.42 -7.06 -9.86
CA GLU A 75 10.09 -6.08 -9.00
C GLU A 75 9.39 -5.97 -7.65
N ARG A 76 10.15 -6.20 -6.57
CA ARG A 76 9.67 -6.08 -5.19
C ARG A 76 9.96 -4.70 -4.63
N ARG A 77 8.95 -4.06 -4.07
CA ARG A 77 9.01 -2.70 -3.51
C ARG A 77 8.31 -2.64 -2.17
N GLN A 78 8.47 -1.52 -1.49
CA GLN A 78 7.87 -1.25 -0.18
C GLN A 78 7.29 0.15 -0.12
N PHE A 79 6.26 0.31 0.70
CA PHE A 79 5.70 1.62 1.04
C PHE A 79 5.19 1.62 2.49
N TYR A 80 5.01 2.81 3.04
CA TYR A 80 4.38 2.99 4.35
C TYR A 80 2.86 3.04 4.16
N TYR A 81 2.10 2.10 4.70
CA TYR A 81 0.64 2.08 4.53
C TYR A 81 -0.08 3.31 5.12
N PRO A 82 0.42 3.99 6.18
CA PRO A 82 -0.18 5.25 6.62
C PRO A 82 -0.10 6.37 5.58
N LEU A 83 0.81 6.25 4.61
CA LEU A 83 0.96 7.20 3.50
C LEU A 83 0.13 6.81 2.27
N LEU A 84 -0.79 5.84 2.42
CA LEU A 84 -1.72 5.45 1.37
C LEU A 84 -2.75 6.56 1.12
N ILE A 85 -2.90 6.96 -0.13
CA ILE A 85 -3.76 8.07 -0.56
C ILE A 85 -5.01 7.55 -1.28
N GLU A 86 -4.85 6.50 -2.09
CA GLU A 86 -5.93 5.95 -2.90
C GLU A 86 -5.74 4.46 -3.12
N PHE A 87 -6.84 3.73 -3.17
CA PHE A 87 -6.89 2.31 -3.49
C PHE A 87 -8.01 2.06 -4.50
N ASN A 88 -7.67 1.56 -5.69
CA ASN A 88 -8.62 1.29 -6.78
C ASN A 88 -9.61 2.46 -7.05
N GLY A 89 -9.15 3.71 -7.07
CA GLY A 89 -10.01 4.89 -7.27
C GLY A 89 -10.72 5.39 -6.02
N ILE A 90 -10.66 4.66 -4.89
CA ILE A 90 -11.28 5.04 -3.62
C ILE A 90 -10.27 5.84 -2.79
N LYS A 91 -10.63 7.07 -2.44
CA LYS A 91 -9.80 7.92 -1.56
C LYS A 91 -9.68 7.31 -0.17
N VAL A 92 -8.46 7.30 0.34
CA VAL A 92 -8.17 6.90 1.71
C VAL A 92 -8.31 8.10 2.63
N LYS A 93 -8.96 7.91 3.79
CA LYS A 93 -9.09 8.93 4.82
C LYS A 93 -7.71 9.22 5.41
N ALA A 94 -7.37 10.51 5.45
CA ALA A 94 -6.24 11.02 6.22
C ALA A 94 -6.56 10.97 7.72
#